data_AF-A0A971TKR6-F1
#
_entry.id   AF-A0A971TKR6-F1
#
_cell.length_a   1.000
_cell.length_b   1.000
_cell.length_c   1.000
_cell.angle_alpha   90.00
_cell.angle_beta   90.00
_cell.angle_gamma   90.00
#
_symmetry.space_group_name_H-M   'P 1'
#
loop_
_entity.id
_entity.type
_entity.pdbx_description
1 polymer ?
#
loop_
_entity_poly.entity_id
_entity_poly.type
_entity_poly.pdbx_seq_one_letter_code
_entity_poly.pdbx_strand_id
1 'polypeptide(L)'
;MEAIGHRAGFGSRLATLALAVSLAVMTGCPCWEVPDQTPYKSLEELGFEDDAIVRLYGAPLPFVQCFGYHSWVVMKPKGSAVFDRWEVGISWKDPYGHLWKNGYEAYDYDANPGQFVLSEVTGEAAEAIINFVETQSPNYPLQERFTLLPGPNCNTYTNWVVTNSGWDYTCPDQMIGKDFPVNWPPAD
;
A
#
# COMPACT_ATOMS: atom_id res chain seq x y z
N MET A 1 79.13 5.00 7.70
CA MET A 1 78.28 5.62 6.66
C MET A 1 77.08 4.71 6.47
N GLU A 2 75.95 5.27 6.91
CA GLU A 2 74.54 4.88 6.71
C GLU A 2 74.04 3.47 7.06
N ALA A 3 72.99 3.52 7.86
CA ALA A 3 72.12 2.45 8.27
C ALA A 3 70.72 2.69 7.68
N ILE A 4 69.86 1.68 7.86
CA ILE A 4 68.38 1.75 7.86
C ILE A 4 67.69 1.62 6.49
N GLY A 5 66.75 0.66 6.40
CA GLY A 5 65.52 0.91 5.63
C GLY A 5 64.96 -0.27 4.84
N HIS A 6 64.46 -1.28 5.52
CA HIS A 6 63.45 -2.21 4.98
C HIS A 6 62.23 -1.42 4.48
N ARG A 7 61.84 -1.56 3.21
CA ARG A 7 60.44 -1.38 2.76
C ARG A 7 60.13 -2.33 1.62
N ALA A 8 59.40 -3.40 1.96
CA ALA A 8 58.66 -4.21 1.00
C ALA A 8 57.56 -3.34 0.36
N GLY A 9 57.69 -3.07 -0.93
CA GLY A 9 56.66 -2.44 -1.74
C GLY A 9 55.60 -3.47 -2.11
N PHE A 10 54.51 -3.51 -1.34
CA PHE A 10 53.30 -4.26 -1.63
C PHE A 10 52.59 -3.60 -2.83
N GLY A 11 52.93 -4.02 -4.04
CA GLY A 11 52.25 -3.61 -5.27
C GLY A 11 50.89 -4.30 -5.36
N SER A 12 49.89 -3.63 -4.81
CA SER A 12 48.48 -4.00 -4.77
C SER A 12 47.95 -4.48 -6.14
N ARG A 13 47.68 -5.79 -6.26
CA ARG A 13 46.72 -6.32 -7.24
C ARG A 13 45.33 -5.93 -6.76
N LEU A 14 44.86 -4.74 -7.12
CA LEU A 14 43.44 -4.41 -6.97
C LEU A 14 42.69 -5.13 -8.10
N ALA A 15 42.16 -6.29 -7.74
CA ALA A 15 41.21 -7.04 -8.51
C ALA A 15 39.99 -6.17 -8.79
N THR A 16 39.66 -6.02 -10.06
CA THR A 16 38.39 -5.48 -10.53
C THR A 16 37.26 -6.37 -10.03
N LEU A 17 36.68 -6.07 -8.87
CA LEU A 17 35.35 -6.59 -8.53
C LEU A 17 34.32 -5.73 -9.27
N ALA A 18 34.08 -6.08 -10.53
CA ALA A 18 32.83 -5.72 -11.17
C ALA A 18 31.75 -6.54 -10.45
N LEU A 19 31.04 -5.90 -9.52
CA LEU A 19 29.84 -6.47 -8.92
C LEU A 19 28.78 -6.48 -10.02
N ALA A 20 28.76 -7.55 -10.81
CA ALA A 20 27.63 -7.85 -11.68
C ALA A 20 26.46 -8.21 -10.75
N VAL A 21 25.69 -7.19 -10.36
CA VAL A 21 24.34 -7.41 -9.85
C VAL A 21 23.54 -7.90 -11.05
N SER A 22 23.52 -9.22 -11.22
CA SER A 22 22.61 -9.86 -12.15
C SER A 22 21.21 -9.52 -11.68
N LEU A 23 20.58 -8.54 -12.33
CA LEU A 23 19.16 -8.29 -12.22
C LEU A 23 18.47 -9.48 -12.88
N ALA A 24 18.37 -10.59 -12.14
CA ALA A 24 17.48 -11.67 -12.51
C ALA A 24 16.07 -11.09 -12.45
N VAL A 25 15.58 -10.70 -13.61
CA VAL A 25 14.16 -10.40 -13.82
C VAL A 25 13.43 -11.70 -13.49
N MET A 26 12.92 -11.79 -12.26
CA MET A 26 12.04 -12.86 -11.79
C MET A 26 10.67 -12.69 -12.46
N THR A 27 10.63 -12.76 -13.79
CA THR A 27 9.38 -12.94 -14.52
C THR A 27 9.01 -14.41 -14.43
N GLY A 28 8.00 -14.74 -13.62
CA GLY A 28 7.23 -15.97 -13.82
C GLY A 28 7.01 -16.90 -12.63
N CYS A 29 7.35 -16.52 -11.39
CA CYS A 29 6.90 -17.25 -10.21
C CYS A 29 6.03 -16.32 -9.35
N PRO A 30 4.72 -16.58 -9.16
CA PRO A 30 3.96 -15.84 -8.17
C PRO A 30 4.52 -16.23 -6.80
N CYS A 31 5.25 -15.30 -6.19
CA CYS A 31 5.85 -15.46 -4.87
C CYS A 31 4.81 -15.43 -3.73
N TRP A 32 3.54 -15.26 -4.06
CA TRP A 32 2.39 -15.35 -3.16
C TRP A 32 1.14 -15.79 -3.95
N GLU A 33 0.22 -16.44 -3.26
CA GLU A 33 -1.07 -16.85 -3.80
C GLU A 33 -2.09 -15.72 -3.64
N VAL A 34 -2.80 -15.37 -4.72
CA VAL A 34 -3.91 -14.41 -4.65
C VAL A 34 -5.00 -15.02 -3.76
N PRO A 35 -5.51 -14.30 -2.74
CA PRO A 35 -6.60 -14.81 -1.92
C PRO A 35 -7.78 -15.24 -2.79
N ASP A 36 -8.54 -16.25 -2.37
CA ASP A 36 -9.73 -16.68 -3.11
C ASP A 36 -10.68 -15.50 -3.35
N GLN A 37 -10.92 -15.19 -4.62
CA GLN A 37 -11.77 -14.08 -5.05
C GLN A 37 -13.20 -14.53 -5.40
N THR A 38 -13.47 -15.84 -5.41
CA THR A 38 -14.78 -16.42 -5.71
C THR A 38 -15.93 -15.84 -4.87
N PRO A 39 -15.74 -15.48 -3.58
CA PRO A 39 -16.80 -14.89 -2.78
C PRO A 39 -17.22 -13.47 -3.18
N TYR A 40 -16.38 -12.72 -3.93
CA TYR A 40 -16.59 -11.30 -4.16
C TYR A 40 -17.20 -11.03 -5.53
N LYS A 41 -18.34 -10.33 -5.55
CA LYS A 41 -18.98 -9.85 -6.78
C LYS A 41 -18.14 -8.76 -7.45
N SER A 42 -18.33 -8.54 -8.75
CA SER A 42 -17.74 -7.36 -9.40
C SER A 42 -18.31 -6.05 -8.81
N LEU A 43 -17.57 -4.94 -8.91
CA LEU A 43 -18.11 -3.63 -8.50
C LEU A 43 -19.34 -3.24 -9.33
N GLU A 44 -19.41 -3.67 -10.60
CA GLU A 44 -20.57 -3.46 -11.46
C GLU A 44 -21.83 -4.14 -10.89
N GLU A 45 -21.73 -5.42 -10.52
CA GLU A 45 -22.84 -6.14 -9.88
C GLU A 45 -23.27 -5.48 -8.57
N LEU A 46 -22.30 -5.07 -7.74
CA LEU A 46 -22.56 -4.39 -6.48
C LEU A 46 -23.19 -3.00 -6.66
N GLY A 47 -22.98 -2.35 -7.79
CA GLY A 47 -23.62 -1.07 -8.13
C GLY A 47 -25.15 -1.16 -8.22
N PHE A 48 -25.70 -2.37 -8.38
CA PHE A 48 -27.15 -2.62 -8.39
C PHE A 48 -27.72 -3.01 -7.01
N GLU A 49 -26.88 -3.21 -6.00
CA GLU A 49 -27.33 -3.55 -4.66
C GLU A 49 -27.66 -2.30 -3.84
N ASP A 50 -28.66 -2.38 -2.95
CA ASP A 50 -29.04 -1.24 -2.11
C ASP A 50 -28.08 -1.03 -0.94
N ASP A 51 -27.50 -2.10 -0.40
CA ASP A 51 -26.67 -2.03 0.80
C ASP A 51 -25.41 -1.18 0.60
N ALA A 52 -24.95 -0.55 1.69
CA ALA A 52 -23.63 0.06 1.72
C ALA A 52 -22.54 -1.02 1.65
N ILE A 53 -21.41 -0.69 1.04
CA ILE A 53 -20.30 -1.61 0.83
C ILE A 53 -18.98 -0.89 1.05
N VAL A 54 -18.05 -1.54 1.76
CA VAL A 54 -16.65 -1.12 1.86
C VAL A 54 -15.75 -2.30 1.54
N ARG A 55 -14.77 -2.08 0.67
CA ARG A 55 -13.75 -3.06 0.30
C ARG A 55 -12.36 -2.52 0.56
N LEU A 56 -11.52 -3.36 1.16
CA LEU A 56 -10.07 -3.17 1.21
C LEU A 56 -9.50 -3.95 0.04
N TYR A 57 -8.80 -3.25 -0.85
CA TYR A 57 -8.12 -3.86 -1.98
C TYR A 57 -6.62 -3.96 -1.72
N GLY A 58 -6.00 -4.94 -2.38
CA GLY A 58 -4.56 -5.10 -2.47
C GLY A 58 -4.14 -5.36 -3.92
N ALA A 59 -2.95 -4.91 -4.30
CA ALA A 59 -2.27 -5.32 -5.53
C ALA A 59 -0.76 -5.45 -5.27
N PRO A 60 -0.05 -6.36 -5.95
CA PRO A 60 1.40 -6.43 -5.86
C PRO A 60 2.06 -5.12 -6.32
N LEU A 61 3.09 -4.68 -5.61
CA LEU A 61 3.91 -3.56 -6.07
C LEU A 61 4.68 -3.93 -7.36
N PRO A 62 4.69 -3.09 -8.40
CA PRO A 62 5.49 -3.32 -9.60
C PRO A 62 6.98 -3.50 -9.26
N PHE A 63 7.68 -4.40 -9.96
CA PHE A 63 9.13 -4.68 -9.84
C PHE A 63 9.63 -5.29 -8.52
N VAL A 64 8.87 -5.15 -7.43
CA VAL A 64 9.12 -5.80 -6.12
C VAL A 64 7.93 -6.66 -5.72
N GLN A 65 7.28 -7.28 -6.70
CA GLN A 65 6.03 -8.04 -6.60
C GLN A 65 6.04 -9.13 -5.52
N CYS A 66 7.22 -9.54 -5.06
CA CYS A 66 7.42 -10.51 -3.98
C CYS A 66 7.50 -9.94 -2.57
N PHE A 67 7.53 -8.61 -2.43
CA PHE A 67 7.89 -7.96 -1.17
C PHE A 67 6.85 -6.96 -0.69
N GLY A 68 5.72 -6.76 -1.34
CA GLY A 68 4.71 -5.89 -0.76
C GLY A 68 3.47 -5.68 -1.60
N TYR A 69 2.37 -5.44 -0.89
CA TYR A 69 1.12 -4.98 -1.49
C TYR A 69 1.04 -3.45 -1.43
N HIS A 70 0.43 -2.88 -2.46
CA HIS A 70 -0.22 -1.58 -2.40
C HIS A 70 -1.68 -1.82 -2.03
N SER A 71 -2.21 -1.06 -1.07
CA SER A 71 -3.60 -1.17 -0.64
C SER A 71 -4.35 0.15 -0.69
N TRP A 72 -5.66 0.08 -0.93
CA TRP A 72 -6.58 1.22 -0.95
C TRP A 72 -7.98 0.78 -0.51
N VAL A 73 -8.85 1.75 -0.19
CA VAL A 73 -10.24 1.50 0.23
C VAL A 73 -11.20 1.93 -0.88
N VAL A 74 -12.21 1.13 -1.17
CA VAL A 74 -13.32 1.46 -2.09
C VAL A 74 -14.64 1.36 -1.34
N MET A 75 -15.53 2.33 -1.53
CA MET A 75 -16.73 2.51 -0.73
C MET A 75 -17.95 2.85 -1.59
N LYS A 76 -19.11 2.30 -1.26
CA LYS A 76 -20.40 2.65 -1.86
C LYS A 76 -21.39 2.91 -0.74
N PRO A 77 -21.93 4.13 -0.60
CA PRO A 77 -23.02 4.40 0.33
C PRO A 77 -24.29 3.61 -0.01
N LYS A 78 -25.16 3.41 0.99
CA LYS A 78 -26.47 2.80 0.79
C LYS A 78 -27.29 3.56 -0.26
N GLY A 79 -27.94 2.84 -1.16
CA GLY A 79 -28.74 3.39 -2.26
C GLY A 79 -27.94 4.14 -3.33
N SER A 80 -26.61 4.17 -3.25
CA SER A 80 -25.73 4.71 -4.28
C SER A 80 -25.33 3.63 -5.28
N ALA A 81 -25.21 4.01 -6.55
CA ALA A 81 -24.55 3.21 -7.59
C ALA A 81 -23.08 3.63 -7.82
N VAL A 82 -22.63 4.70 -7.15
CA VAL A 82 -21.29 5.28 -7.32
C VAL A 82 -20.39 4.81 -6.19
N PHE A 83 -19.16 4.46 -6.57
CA PHE A 83 -18.10 4.08 -5.65
C PHE A 83 -17.07 5.20 -5.51
N ASP A 84 -16.65 5.46 -4.27
CA ASP A 84 -15.54 6.32 -3.93
C ASP A 84 -14.30 5.47 -3.59
N ARG A 85 -13.12 5.94 -3.96
CA ARG A 85 -11.83 5.34 -3.65
C ARG A 85 -10.98 6.28 -2.82
N TRP A 86 -10.39 5.76 -1.75
CA TRP A 86 -9.44 6.50 -0.91
C TRP A 86 -8.09 5.80 -0.88
N GLU A 87 -7.02 6.56 -1.11
CA GLU A 87 -5.66 6.04 -1.18
C GLU A 87 -4.58 7.09 -0.92
N VAL A 88 -3.41 6.62 -0.50
CA VAL A 88 -2.19 7.42 -0.38
C VAL A 88 -1.20 7.01 -1.48
N GLY A 89 -0.59 7.97 -2.18
CA GLY A 89 0.41 7.65 -3.20
C GLY A 89 1.43 8.73 -3.52
N ILE A 90 2.37 8.37 -4.39
CA ILE A 90 3.61 9.13 -4.67
C ILE A 90 3.37 10.33 -5.60
N SER A 91 2.55 10.14 -6.63
CA SER A 91 2.39 11.09 -7.72
C SER A 91 1.40 12.21 -7.43
N TRP A 92 0.75 12.18 -6.27
CA TRP A 92 -0.37 13.05 -5.97
C TRP A 92 -0.01 13.97 -4.80
N LYS A 93 -0.26 15.27 -4.97
CA LYS A 93 0.06 16.30 -3.96
C LYS A 93 -1.14 17.01 -3.32
N ASP A 94 -2.39 16.87 -3.79
CA ASP A 94 -3.58 17.27 -3.01
C ASP A 94 -4.96 16.87 -3.60
N PRO A 95 -5.88 16.32 -2.79
CA PRO A 95 -6.71 17.23 -1.98
C PRO A 95 -6.48 17.20 -0.47
N TYR A 96 -5.68 16.25 0.06
CA TYR A 96 -5.15 16.29 1.44
C TYR A 96 -3.67 15.82 1.53
N GLY A 97 -2.75 16.50 0.84
CA GLY A 97 -1.36 16.11 0.68
C GLY A 97 -1.19 14.89 -0.22
N HIS A 98 -0.60 13.81 0.30
CA HIS A 98 -0.45 12.54 -0.40
C HIS A 98 -1.71 11.67 -0.39
N LEU A 99 -2.75 12.04 0.38
CA LEU A 99 -4.02 11.33 0.48
C LEU A 99 -5.07 11.88 -0.47
N TRP A 100 -5.73 10.99 -1.20
CA TRP A 100 -6.66 11.34 -2.26
C TRP A 100 -7.97 10.56 -2.17
N LYS A 101 -9.05 11.29 -2.41
CA LYS A 101 -10.35 10.74 -2.76
C LYS A 101 -10.49 10.76 -4.28
N ASN A 102 -10.78 9.62 -4.89
CA ASN A 102 -10.99 9.44 -6.33
C ASN A 102 -9.81 9.96 -7.19
N GLY A 103 -8.57 9.77 -6.72
CA GLY A 103 -7.37 10.04 -7.51
C GLY A 103 -7.22 9.10 -8.70
N TYR A 104 -7.72 7.87 -8.54
CA TYR A 104 -8.06 6.93 -9.61
C TYR A 104 -9.53 6.56 -9.54
N GLU A 105 -10.04 5.99 -10.62
CA GLU A 105 -11.35 5.36 -10.61
C GLU A 105 -11.38 4.22 -9.57
N ALA A 106 -12.58 4.00 -8.98
CA ALA A 106 -12.81 2.88 -8.09
C ALA A 106 -12.55 1.53 -8.80
N TYR A 107 -12.74 1.51 -10.12
CA TYR A 107 -12.43 0.38 -11.00
C TYR A 107 -11.37 0.79 -12.03
N ASP A 108 -10.10 0.72 -11.66
CA ASP A 108 -8.99 0.97 -12.60
C ASP A 108 -8.08 -0.26 -12.69
N TYR A 109 -8.44 -1.17 -13.59
CA TYR A 109 -7.69 -2.41 -13.85
C TYR A 109 -6.29 -2.12 -14.41
N ASP A 110 -6.15 -1.04 -15.18
CA ASP A 110 -4.89 -0.68 -15.85
C ASP A 110 -3.91 -0.01 -14.88
N ALA A 111 -4.41 0.76 -13.91
CA ALA A 111 -3.58 1.33 -12.86
C ALA A 111 -3.05 0.26 -11.87
N ASN A 112 -3.83 -0.80 -11.63
CA ASN A 112 -3.51 -1.83 -10.62
C ASN A 112 -3.65 -3.27 -11.16
N PRO A 113 -2.73 -3.73 -12.03
CA PRO A 113 -2.76 -5.09 -12.56
C PRO A 113 -2.58 -6.12 -11.44
N GLY A 114 -3.45 -7.13 -11.41
CA GLY A 114 -3.44 -8.17 -10.37
C GLY A 114 -4.03 -7.73 -9.03
N GLN A 115 -4.95 -6.74 -9.03
CA GLN A 115 -5.72 -6.36 -7.86
C GLN A 115 -6.63 -7.48 -7.35
N PHE A 116 -6.85 -7.52 -6.05
CA PHE A 116 -7.72 -8.46 -5.35
C PHE A 116 -8.34 -7.82 -4.11
N VAL A 117 -9.51 -8.32 -3.71
CA VAL A 117 -10.18 -7.93 -2.46
C VAL A 117 -9.52 -8.68 -1.30
N LEU A 118 -9.08 -7.91 -0.31
CA LEU A 118 -8.56 -8.41 0.97
C LEU A 118 -9.70 -8.64 1.97
N SER A 119 -10.66 -7.71 2.02
CA SER A 119 -11.83 -7.79 2.90
C SER A 119 -12.99 -6.98 2.31
N GLU A 120 -14.21 -7.43 2.55
CA GLU A 120 -15.44 -6.70 2.26
C GLU A 120 -16.32 -6.62 3.53
N VAL A 121 -16.95 -5.46 3.72
CA VAL A 121 -17.99 -5.24 4.74
C VAL A 121 -19.20 -4.66 4.02
N THR A 122 -20.40 -5.10 4.40
CA THR A 122 -21.67 -4.63 3.82
C THR A 122 -22.66 -4.16 4.90
N GLY A 123 -23.72 -3.47 4.48
CA GLY A 123 -24.82 -3.05 5.36
C GLY A 123 -24.41 -2.01 6.41
N GLU A 124 -25.03 -2.06 7.59
CA GLU A 124 -24.83 -1.03 8.65
C GLU A 124 -23.36 -0.91 9.11
N ALA A 125 -22.62 -2.01 9.14
CA ALA A 125 -21.19 -1.99 9.48
C ALA A 125 -20.38 -1.24 8.41
N ALA A 126 -20.73 -1.38 7.14
CA ALA A 126 -20.12 -0.61 6.06
C ALA A 126 -20.45 0.88 6.18
N GLU A 127 -21.70 1.24 6.51
CA GLU A 127 -22.10 2.64 6.73
C GLU A 127 -21.26 3.32 7.83
N ALA A 128 -21.00 2.61 8.93
CA ALA A 128 -20.14 3.12 10.01
C ALA A 128 -18.70 3.39 9.54
N ILE A 129 -18.14 2.45 8.75
CA ILE A 129 -16.78 2.60 8.19
C ILE A 129 -16.73 3.75 7.19
N ILE A 130 -17.73 3.88 6.31
CA ILE A 130 -17.81 4.98 5.33
C ILE A 130 -17.82 6.32 6.06
N ASN A 131 -18.66 6.45 7.09
CA ASN A 131 -18.72 7.68 7.89
C ASN A 131 -17.37 7.99 8.57
N PHE A 132 -16.67 6.98 9.09
CA PHE A 132 -15.31 7.17 9.61
C PHE A 132 -14.36 7.68 8.52
N VAL A 133 -14.30 7.00 7.36
CA VAL A 133 -13.38 7.35 6.28
C VAL A 133 -13.64 8.76 5.78
N GLU A 134 -14.89 9.12 5.48
CA GLU A 134 -15.24 10.44 4.96
C GLU A 134 -14.95 11.58 5.97
N THR A 135 -15.11 11.32 7.28
CA THR A 135 -14.93 12.37 8.30
C THR A 135 -13.50 12.47 8.84
N GLN A 136 -12.77 11.35 8.92
CA GLN A 136 -11.45 11.29 9.55
C GLN A 136 -10.31 11.33 8.54
N SER A 137 -10.50 10.87 7.30
CA SER A 137 -9.44 10.88 6.29
C SER A 137 -8.86 12.27 6.03
N PRO A 138 -9.65 13.35 5.93
CA PRO A 138 -9.11 14.72 5.81
C PRO A 138 -8.22 15.18 6.98
N ASN A 139 -8.22 14.45 8.10
CA ASN A 139 -7.43 14.71 9.30
C ASN A 139 -6.42 13.59 9.56
N TYR A 140 -6.10 12.77 8.56
CA TYR A 140 -5.16 11.66 8.69
C TYR A 140 -3.78 12.21 9.10
N PRO A 141 -3.19 11.77 10.25
CA PRO A 141 -2.01 12.43 10.82
C PRO A 141 -0.77 12.47 9.93
N LEU A 142 -0.66 11.53 8.98
CA LEU A 142 0.50 11.37 8.12
C LEU A 142 0.21 11.73 6.66
N GLN A 143 -0.88 12.47 6.39
CA GLN A 143 -1.30 12.82 5.02
C GLN A 143 -0.22 13.59 4.23
N GLU A 144 0.64 14.37 4.90
CA GLU A 144 1.75 15.12 4.28
C GLU A 144 3.05 14.31 4.15
N ARG A 145 3.04 13.01 4.48
CA ARG A 145 4.24 12.16 4.50
C ARG A 145 4.04 10.93 3.64
N PHE A 146 5.02 10.67 2.78
CA PHE A 146 5.12 9.43 2.03
C PHE A 146 6.55 8.88 2.06
N THR A 147 6.70 7.60 2.34
CA THR A 147 7.94 6.83 2.21
C THR A 147 7.58 5.42 1.79
N LEU A 148 8.02 5.01 0.60
CA LEU A 148 7.61 3.75 -0.02
C LEU A 148 7.78 2.54 0.91
N LEU A 149 8.98 2.37 1.48
CA LEU A 149 9.32 1.36 2.48
C LEU A 149 10.35 1.96 3.47
N PRO A 150 10.20 1.76 4.79
CA PRO A 150 9.18 0.96 5.46
C PRO A 150 7.87 1.70 5.77
N GLY A 151 7.72 2.97 5.38
CA GLY A 151 6.53 3.78 5.67
C GLY A 151 6.89 5.18 6.18
N PRO A 152 5.91 6.09 6.31
CA PRO A 152 4.49 5.84 6.11
C PRO A 152 4.08 5.82 4.64
N ASN A 153 3.13 4.95 4.29
CA ASN A 153 2.68 4.75 2.92
C ASN A 153 1.17 4.40 2.87
N CYS A 154 0.69 3.96 1.70
CA CYS A 154 -0.67 3.46 1.50
C CYS A 154 -1.13 2.41 2.52
N ASN A 155 -0.26 1.47 2.90
CA ASN A 155 -0.57 0.42 3.86
C ASN A 155 -0.71 0.97 5.28
N THR A 156 0.06 2.01 5.63
CA THR A 156 -0.10 2.72 6.90
C THR A 156 -1.50 3.34 6.99
N TYR A 157 -1.95 4.00 5.92
CA TYR A 157 -3.26 4.64 5.89
C TYR A 157 -4.42 3.64 5.97
N THR A 158 -4.41 2.60 5.13
CA THR A 158 -5.50 1.62 5.13
C THR A 158 -5.56 0.83 6.44
N ASN A 159 -4.41 0.49 7.04
CA ASN A 159 -4.38 -0.15 8.35
C ASN A 159 -4.88 0.79 9.47
N TRP A 160 -4.58 2.09 9.39
CA TRP A 160 -5.17 3.09 10.26
C TRP A 160 -6.70 3.16 10.11
N VAL A 161 -7.23 3.12 8.88
CA VAL A 161 -8.68 3.03 8.64
C VAL A 161 -9.26 1.78 9.29
N VAL A 162 -8.70 0.60 9.02
CA VAL A 162 -9.19 -0.68 9.56
C VAL A 162 -9.21 -0.65 11.09
N THR A 163 -8.11 -0.20 11.70
CA THR A 163 -7.94 -0.19 13.16
C THR A 163 -8.90 0.77 13.87
N ASN A 164 -9.23 1.92 13.26
CA ASN A 164 -9.95 3.00 13.95
C ASN A 164 -11.43 3.12 13.57
N SER A 165 -11.87 2.44 12.50
CA SER A 165 -13.26 2.51 12.00
C SER A 165 -14.20 1.45 12.60
N GLY A 166 -13.67 0.49 13.37
CA GLY A 166 -14.43 -0.68 13.83
C GLY A 166 -14.54 -1.80 12.79
N TRP A 167 -13.70 -1.77 11.75
CA TRP A 167 -13.58 -2.84 10.76
C TRP A 167 -12.87 -4.05 11.38
N ASP A 168 -13.61 -5.14 11.58
CA ASP A 168 -13.07 -6.40 12.12
C ASP A 168 -12.25 -7.16 11.06
N TYR A 169 -11.04 -6.68 10.81
CA TYR A 169 -10.10 -7.30 9.89
C TYR A 169 -8.67 -7.11 10.38
N THR A 170 -7.83 -8.14 10.22
CA THR A 170 -6.40 -8.05 10.49
C THR A 170 -5.64 -7.97 9.17
N CYS A 171 -5.02 -6.82 8.92
CA CYS A 171 -4.22 -6.61 7.72
C CYS A 171 -3.04 -7.59 7.66
N PRO A 172 -2.78 -8.23 6.50
CA PRO A 172 -1.70 -9.20 6.33
C PRO A 172 -0.32 -8.53 6.35
N ASP A 173 0.72 -9.28 6.75
CA ASP A 173 2.10 -8.77 6.87
C ASP A 173 2.71 -8.31 5.54
N GLN A 174 2.16 -8.79 4.42
CA GLN A 174 2.52 -8.38 3.06
C GLN A 174 2.18 -6.90 2.79
N MET A 175 1.32 -6.28 3.58
CA MET A 175 1.11 -4.83 3.57
C MET A 175 2.27 -4.13 4.29
N ILE A 176 3.48 -4.18 3.71
CA ILE A 176 4.67 -3.62 4.36
C ILE A 176 4.48 -2.12 4.64
N GLY A 177 4.72 -1.76 5.90
CA GLY A 177 4.52 -0.41 6.42
C GLY A 177 3.16 -0.16 7.06
N LYS A 178 2.27 -1.16 7.11
CA LYS A 178 0.99 -1.07 7.82
C LYS A 178 1.12 -0.67 9.29
N ASP A 179 2.20 -1.10 9.95
CA ASP A 179 2.43 -0.88 11.39
C ASP A 179 3.28 0.37 11.67
N PHE A 180 3.49 1.24 10.67
CA PHE A 180 4.22 2.49 10.87
C PHE A 180 3.46 3.40 11.87
N PRO A 181 4.15 3.97 12.88
CA PRO A 181 3.49 4.74 13.92
C PRO A 181 2.83 6.01 13.37
N VAL A 182 1.51 6.13 13.54
CA VAL A 182 0.72 7.27 13.06
C VAL A 182 1.00 8.58 13.78
N ASN A 183 1.66 8.52 14.94
CA ASN A 183 2.08 9.68 15.73
C ASN A 183 3.53 10.11 15.45
N TRP A 184 4.07 9.83 14.26
CA TRP A 184 5.45 10.16 13.89
C TRP A 184 5.60 11.55 13.22
N PRO A 185 6.65 12.33 13.56
CA PRO A 185 7.59 12.09 14.65
C PRO A 185 6.88 12.20 16.00
N PRO A 186 7.35 11.48 17.04
CA PRO A 186 6.77 11.59 18.37
C PRO A 186 6.71 13.05 18.79
N ALA A 187 5.65 13.44 19.50
CA ALA A 187 5.62 14.74 20.15
C ALA A 187 6.84 14.87 21.09
N ASP A 188 7.49 16.03 21.05
CA ASP A 188 8.65 16.37 21.91
C ASP A 188 8.32 16.28 23.42
#